data_AF-A0A7I9W4K2-F1
#
_entry.id   AF-A0A7I9W4K2-F1
#
_cell.length_a   1.000
_cell.length_b   1.000
_cell.length_c   1.000
_cell.angle_alpha   90.00
_cell.angle_beta   90.00
_cell.angle_gamma   90.00
#
_symmetry.space_group_name_H-M   'P 1'
#
loop_
_entity.id
_entity.type
_entity.pdbx_description
1 polymer ?
#
loop_
_entity_poly.entity_id
_entity_poly.type
_entity_poly.pdbx_seq_one_letter_code
_entity_poly.pdbx_strand_id
1 'polypeptide(L)'
;MELGVYESLLTAKLFEAIAAADHVRAEYRVVDEAEQPLAITRHLVPIIERSMRVARTADERAELTKRILSVLPDIEVDRETLHPWSPGKIARLEELADAQALTAGRLPRPATPFSDAALMTNSPHEPTLAAELRAEMASADHVDGYVNSNWPRLGGSKWPRPGKAGVAVPIE
;
A
#
# COMPACT_ATOMS: atom_id res chain seq x y z
N MET A 1 8.18 -23.67 -19.54
CA MET A 1 7.33 -22.46 -19.42
C MET A 1 6.00 -22.72 -20.09
N GLU A 2 4.93 -22.16 -19.56
CA GLU A 2 3.58 -22.24 -20.15
C GLU A 2 3.42 -21.17 -21.25
N LEU A 3 2.43 -21.35 -22.13
CA LEU A 3 2.11 -20.37 -23.17
C LEU A 3 1.06 -19.39 -22.64
N GLY A 4 1.30 -18.08 -22.80
CA GLY A 4 0.39 -17.06 -22.30
C GLY A 4 0.92 -15.64 -22.44
N VAL A 5 0.12 -14.67 -21.96
CA VAL A 5 0.52 -13.27 -21.84
C VAL A 5 1.13 -13.04 -20.47
N TYR A 6 2.30 -12.40 -20.43
CA TYR A 6 3.03 -12.12 -19.21
C TYR A 6 3.26 -10.63 -19.06
N GLU A 7 3.05 -10.14 -17.85
CA GLU A 7 3.40 -8.78 -17.43
C GLU A 7 4.45 -8.89 -16.32
N SER A 8 5.70 -9.14 -16.71
CA SER A 8 6.80 -9.36 -15.78
C SER A 8 8.09 -8.76 -16.34
N LEU A 9 8.89 -8.15 -15.46
CA LEU A 9 10.21 -7.67 -15.85
C LEU A 9 11.11 -8.85 -16.26
N LEU A 10 11.91 -8.62 -17.30
CA LEU A 10 12.88 -9.59 -17.79
C LEU A 10 14.07 -9.70 -16.82
N THR A 11 13.95 -10.57 -15.82
CA THR A 11 15.04 -10.89 -14.89
C THR A 11 16.04 -11.87 -15.51
N ALA A 12 17.27 -11.92 -14.98
CA ALA A 12 18.28 -12.90 -15.42
C ALA A 12 17.75 -14.34 -15.36
N LYS A 13 17.08 -14.71 -14.26
CA LYS A 13 16.46 -16.03 -14.10
C LYS A 13 15.39 -16.31 -15.15
N LEU A 14 14.54 -15.31 -15.46
CA LEU A 14 13.49 -15.47 -16.48
C LEU A 14 14.12 -15.59 -17.87
N PHE A 15 15.13 -14.80 -18.17
CA PHE A 15 15.86 -14.85 -19.43
C PHE A 15 16.49 -16.23 -19.65
N GLU A 16 17.19 -16.79 -18.65
CA GLU A 16 17.75 -18.14 -18.70
C GLU A 16 16.66 -19.21 -18.89
N ALA A 17 15.54 -19.10 -18.19
CA ALA A 17 14.42 -20.04 -18.31
C ALA A 17 13.76 -20.02 -19.70
N ILE A 18 13.65 -18.83 -20.32
CA ILE A 18 13.17 -18.68 -21.70
C ILE A 18 14.19 -19.27 -22.68
N ALA A 19 15.47 -18.95 -22.51
CA ALA A 19 16.53 -19.43 -23.39
C ALA A 19 16.69 -20.96 -23.38
N ALA A 20 16.38 -21.61 -22.25
CA ALA A 20 16.40 -23.07 -22.12
C ALA A 20 15.13 -23.77 -22.67
N ALA A 21 14.12 -23.03 -23.12
CA ALA A 21 12.87 -23.57 -23.60
C ALA A 21 12.78 -23.47 -25.14
N ASP A 22 13.10 -24.56 -25.83
CA ASP A 22 13.14 -24.60 -27.31
C ASP A 22 11.75 -24.42 -27.97
N HIS A 23 10.66 -24.61 -27.23
CA HIS A 23 9.30 -24.56 -27.75
C HIS A 23 8.60 -23.20 -27.58
N VAL A 24 9.29 -22.18 -27.04
CA VAL A 24 8.70 -20.85 -26.81
C VAL A 24 9.40 -19.77 -27.63
N ARG A 25 8.62 -18.78 -28.07
CA ARG A 25 9.15 -17.54 -28.66
C ARG A 25 8.67 -16.38 -27.79
N ALA A 26 9.61 -15.68 -27.16
CA ALA A 26 9.31 -14.51 -26.36
C ALA A 26 9.21 -13.25 -27.23
N GLU A 27 8.26 -12.38 -26.90
CA GLU A 27 8.19 -11.00 -27.39
C GLU A 27 8.52 -10.07 -26.23
N TYR A 28 9.33 -9.04 -26.49
CA TYR A 28 9.76 -8.08 -25.48
C TYR A 28 9.23 -6.70 -25.84
N ARG A 29 8.76 -5.97 -24.84
CA ARG A 29 8.36 -4.58 -24.94
C ARG A 29 9.15 -3.74 -23.95
N VAL A 30 9.55 -2.55 -24.37
CA VAL A 30 10.17 -1.57 -23.48
C VAL A 30 9.11 -1.04 -22.51
N VAL A 31 9.44 -0.99 -21.22
CA VAL A 31 8.61 -0.32 -20.22
C VAL A 31 8.83 1.18 -20.34
N ASP A 32 7.73 1.94 -20.38
CA ASP A 32 7.77 3.40 -20.47
C ASP A 32 8.58 4.01 -19.31
N GLU A 33 9.35 5.06 -19.56
CA GLU A 33 10.21 5.69 -18.56
C GLU A 33 9.43 6.14 -17.32
N ALA A 34 8.19 6.63 -17.48
CA ALA A 34 7.34 7.02 -16.36
C ALA A 34 6.86 5.83 -15.53
N GLU A 35 6.78 4.63 -16.13
CA GLU A 35 6.32 3.41 -15.48
C GLU A 35 7.47 2.60 -14.83
N GLN A 36 8.71 2.81 -15.29
CA GLN A 36 9.88 2.07 -14.82
C GLN A 36 10.07 2.07 -13.29
N PRO A 37 9.96 3.21 -12.56
CA PRO A 37 10.13 3.22 -11.12
C PRO A 37 9.15 2.28 -10.41
N LEU A 38 7.88 2.31 -10.79
CA LEU A 38 6.83 1.49 -10.20
C LEU A 38 6.99 0.01 -10.58
N ALA A 39 7.29 -0.28 -11.85
CA ALA A 39 7.52 -1.64 -12.33
C ALA A 39 8.67 -2.33 -11.59
N ILE A 40 9.80 -1.63 -11.42
CA ILE A 40 10.97 -2.13 -10.68
C ILE A 40 10.63 -2.31 -9.21
N THR A 41 9.96 -1.34 -8.59
CA THR A 41 9.58 -1.42 -7.17
C THR A 41 8.66 -2.63 -6.91
N ARG A 42 7.65 -2.86 -7.76
CA ARG A 42 6.78 -4.05 -7.69
C ARG A 42 7.55 -5.37 -7.75
N HIS A 43 8.61 -5.42 -8.54
CA HIS A 43 9.48 -6.60 -8.58
C HIS A 43 10.31 -6.78 -7.30
N LEU A 44 10.78 -5.68 -6.69
CA LEU A 44 11.61 -5.71 -5.49
C LEU A 44 10.82 -6.04 -4.21
N VAL A 45 9.58 -5.59 -4.08
CA VAL A 45 8.72 -5.83 -2.90
C VAL A 45 8.73 -7.30 -2.44
N PRO A 46 8.38 -8.30 -3.26
CA PRO A 46 8.34 -9.69 -2.81
C PRO A 46 9.73 -10.26 -2.43
N ILE A 47 10.82 -9.68 -2.95
CA ILE A 47 12.20 -10.06 -2.61
C ILE A 47 12.57 -9.49 -1.23
N ILE A 48 12.26 -8.22 -1.01
CA ILE A 48 12.47 -7.54 0.27
C ILE A 48 11.65 -8.23 1.36
N GLU A 49 10.36 -8.49 1.13
CA GLU A 49 9.53 -9.19 2.09
C GLU A 49 10.06 -10.59 2.44
N ARG A 50 10.56 -11.34 1.46
CA ARG A 50 11.15 -12.66 1.71
C ARG A 50 12.38 -12.54 2.60
N SER A 51 13.20 -11.52 2.37
CA SER A 51 14.37 -11.22 3.20
C SER A 51 13.96 -10.82 4.63
N MET A 52 12.90 -10.03 4.78
CA MET A 52 12.32 -9.65 6.08
C MET A 52 11.71 -10.85 6.84
N ARG A 53 11.19 -11.86 6.12
CA ARG A 53 10.72 -13.13 6.73
C ARG A 53 11.88 -14.02 7.21
N VAL A 54 13.04 -13.95 6.56
CA VAL A 54 14.25 -14.68 6.99
C VAL A 54 14.86 -14.06 8.25
N ALA A 55 14.83 -12.73 8.38
CA ALA A 55 15.15 -12.04 9.62
C ALA A 55 14.17 -12.46 10.72
N ARG A 56 14.69 -13.02 11.82
CA ARG A 56 13.92 -13.68 12.88
C ARG A 56 13.46 -12.69 13.93
N THR A 57 14.29 -11.70 14.26
CA THR A 57 14.01 -10.73 15.32
C THR A 57 13.56 -9.38 14.77
N ALA A 58 12.97 -8.56 15.64
CA ALA A 58 12.66 -7.17 15.30
C ALA A 58 13.93 -6.37 14.97
N ASP A 59 15.00 -6.59 15.73
CA ASP A 59 16.28 -5.88 15.56
C ASP A 59 16.93 -6.26 14.22
N GLU A 60 16.92 -7.53 13.83
CA GLU A 60 17.42 -7.97 12.52
C GLU A 60 16.65 -7.33 11.36
N ARG A 61 15.32 -7.16 11.50
CA ARG A 61 14.50 -6.47 10.49
C ARG A 61 14.77 -4.97 10.46
N ALA A 62 15.00 -4.35 11.62
CA ALA A 62 15.35 -2.93 11.71
C ALA A 62 16.73 -2.66 11.07
N GLU A 63 17.72 -3.51 11.34
CA GLU A 63 19.05 -3.43 10.72
C GLU A 63 18.99 -3.67 9.21
N LEU A 64 18.19 -4.63 8.74
CA LEU A 64 17.97 -4.82 7.31
C LEU A 64 17.33 -3.58 6.67
N THR A 65 16.36 -2.97 7.33
CA THR A 65 15.71 -1.73 6.87
C THR A 65 16.74 -0.60 6.76
N LYS A 66 17.56 -0.38 7.80
CA LYS A 66 18.63 0.62 7.79
C LYS A 66 19.62 0.40 6.64
N ARG A 67 20.01 -0.84 6.39
CA ARG A 67 20.92 -1.20 5.27
C ARG A 67 20.30 -0.90 3.91
N ILE A 68 19.00 -1.14 3.73
CA ILE A 68 18.29 -0.79 2.50
C ILE A 68 18.26 0.73 2.33
N LEU A 69 17.91 1.48 3.37
CA LEU A 69 17.89 2.95 3.33
C LEU A 69 19.27 3.53 3.01
N SER A 70 20.34 2.91 3.50
CA SER A 70 21.73 3.39 3.31
C SER A 70 22.24 3.33 1.88
N VAL A 71 21.58 2.58 0.99
CA VAL A 71 21.98 2.51 -0.44
C VAL A 71 21.13 3.41 -1.34
N LEU A 72 20.06 4.03 -0.80
CA LEU A 72 19.20 4.91 -1.57
C LEU A 72 19.79 6.34 -1.55
N PRO A 73 19.88 7.00 -2.72
CA PRO A 73 20.33 8.39 -2.76
C PRO A 73 19.28 9.31 -2.13
N ASP A 74 19.73 10.45 -1.61
CA ASP A 74 18.88 11.54 -1.11
C ASP A 74 17.93 11.17 0.04
N ILE A 75 18.24 10.09 0.78
CA ILE A 75 17.52 9.69 1.99
C ILE A 75 18.31 10.05 3.24
N GLU A 76 17.67 10.75 4.17
CA GLU A 76 18.17 10.93 5.54
C GLU A 76 17.92 9.65 6.35
N VAL A 77 18.85 8.69 6.28
CA VAL A 77 18.69 7.35 6.89
C VAL A 77 18.23 7.42 8.34
N ASP A 78 18.83 8.28 9.16
CA ASP A 78 18.49 8.37 10.59
C ASP A 78 17.04 8.81 10.85
N ARG A 79 16.41 9.53 9.91
CA ARG A 79 14.99 9.93 10.01
C ARG A 79 14.03 8.84 9.56
N GLU A 80 14.42 8.04 8.59
CA GLU A 80 13.57 6.98 8.01
C GLU A 80 13.76 5.61 8.69
N THR A 81 14.77 5.47 9.55
CA THR A 81 14.98 4.23 10.32
C THR A 81 13.88 4.01 11.36
N LEU A 82 13.55 2.74 11.62
CA LEU A 82 12.57 2.35 12.63
C LEU A 82 13.01 2.82 14.03
N HIS A 83 12.18 3.63 14.69
CA HIS A 83 12.46 4.09 16.04
C HIS A 83 12.23 2.96 17.08
N PRO A 84 13.20 2.66 17.96
CA PRO A 84 13.08 1.62 18.98
C PRO A 84 12.19 2.10 20.14
N TRP A 85 10.87 1.92 20.01
CA TRP A 85 9.92 2.27 21.06
C TRP A 85 9.94 1.28 22.25
N SER A 86 10.12 -0.02 21.96
CA SER A 86 10.19 -1.07 22.98
C SER A 86 11.15 -2.19 22.54
N PRO A 87 11.97 -2.75 23.45
CA PRO A 87 12.94 -3.79 23.08
C PRO A 87 12.28 -4.98 22.38
N GLY A 88 12.83 -5.37 21.23
CA GLY A 88 12.35 -6.53 20.46
C GLY A 88 11.00 -6.34 19.77
N LYS A 89 10.48 -5.11 19.65
CA LYS A 89 9.20 -4.81 19.00
C LYS A 89 9.35 -3.72 17.93
N ILE A 90 8.63 -3.90 16.82
CA ILE A 90 8.42 -2.86 15.81
C ILE A 90 7.06 -2.22 16.10
N ALA A 91 7.04 -0.90 16.27
CA ALA A 91 5.82 -0.16 16.56
C ALA A 91 5.21 0.40 15.28
N ARG A 92 3.88 0.43 15.23
CA ARG A 92 3.09 1.21 14.28
C ARG A 92 2.34 2.26 15.07
N LEU A 93 2.29 3.49 14.55
CA LEU A 93 1.42 4.52 15.12
C LEU A 93 -0.02 4.17 14.76
N GLU A 94 -0.87 4.03 15.79
CA GLU A 94 -2.25 3.55 15.64
C GLU A 94 -3.28 4.68 15.84
N GLU A 95 -2.98 5.69 16.65
CA GLU A 95 -3.89 6.80 16.95
C GLU A 95 -3.10 7.96 17.58
N LEU A 96 -3.45 9.21 17.24
CA LEU A 96 -3.05 10.41 17.95
C LEU A 96 -4.29 11.03 18.58
N ALA A 97 -4.25 11.27 19.89
CA ALA A 97 -5.34 11.88 20.64
C ALA A 97 -4.84 13.09 21.43
N ASP A 98 -5.74 14.05 21.70
CA ASP A 98 -5.42 15.20 22.54
C ASP A 98 -5.12 14.75 23.98
N ALA A 99 -3.91 15.03 24.44
CA ALA A 99 -3.44 14.68 25.77
C ALA A 99 -4.24 15.37 26.90
N GLN A 100 -4.95 16.46 26.61
CA GLN A 100 -5.76 17.21 27.59
C GLN A 100 -7.25 16.86 27.55
N ALA A 101 -7.70 16.02 26.63
CA ALA A 101 -9.09 15.60 26.57
C ALA A 101 -9.42 14.72 27.79
N LEU A 102 -10.23 15.25 28.71
CA LEU A 102 -10.69 14.55 29.93
C LEU A 102 -11.53 13.29 29.63
N THR A 103 -12.02 13.14 28.40
CA THR A 103 -12.70 11.97 27.88
C THR A 103 -12.58 11.97 26.36
N ALA A 104 -11.47 11.46 25.83
CA ALA A 104 -11.39 11.11 24.42
C ALA A 104 -11.89 9.67 24.24
N GLY A 105 -13.03 9.48 23.58
CA GLY A 105 -13.37 8.18 23.01
C GLY A 105 -12.42 7.85 21.86
N ARG A 106 -12.16 6.57 21.60
CA ARG A 106 -11.37 6.17 20.42
C ARG A 106 -12.05 6.64 19.14
N LEU A 107 -11.26 7.07 18.17
CA LEU A 107 -11.77 7.35 16.83
C LEU A 107 -12.40 6.08 16.23
N PRO A 108 -13.50 6.20 15.48
CA PRO A 108 -14.11 5.06 14.80
C PRO A 108 -13.12 4.48 13.78
N ARG A 109 -12.89 3.17 13.84
CA ARG A 109 -11.97 2.46 12.94
C ARG A 109 -12.76 1.75 11.83
N PRO A 110 -12.32 1.83 10.56
CA PRO A 110 -12.81 0.92 9.54
C PRO A 110 -12.41 -0.52 9.90
N ALA A 111 -13.24 -1.49 9.51
CA ALA A 111 -12.93 -2.90 9.68
C ALA A 111 -11.80 -3.35 8.75
N THR A 112 -11.67 -2.70 7.60
CA THR A 112 -10.56 -2.86 6.66
C THR A 112 -9.41 -1.92 7.06
N PRO A 113 -8.17 -2.41 7.24
CA PRO A 113 -7.02 -1.54 7.44
C PRO A 113 -6.82 -0.57 6.26
N PHE A 114 -6.40 0.67 6.54
CA PHE A 114 -6.15 1.68 5.50
C PHE A 114 -5.15 1.26 4.41
N SER A 115 -4.22 0.35 4.74
CA SER A 115 -3.21 -0.14 3.80
C SER A 115 -3.69 -1.28 2.91
N ASP A 116 -4.88 -1.83 3.19
CA ASP A 116 -5.36 -3.06 2.58
C ASP A 116 -6.51 -2.77 1.62
N ALA A 117 -6.53 -3.49 0.50
CA ALA A 117 -7.66 -3.44 -0.43
C ALA A 117 -8.73 -4.47 -0.02
N ALA A 118 -9.98 -4.02 0.15
CA ALA A 118 -11.14 -4.89 0.32
C ALA A 118 -12.06 -4.84 -0.90
N LEU A 119 -12.42 -6.00 -1.43
CA LEU A 119 -13.50 -6.10 -2.42
C LEU A 119 -14.83 -6.16 -1.68
N MET A 120 -15.62 -5.09 -1.78
CA MET A 120 -16.90 -5.00 -1.09
C MET A 120 -18.06 -5.56 -1.90
N THR A 121 -18.72 -6.59 -1.38
CA THR A 121 -19.80 -7.31 -2.09
C THR A 121 -21.20 -7.02 -1.55
N ASN A 122 -21.31 -6.20 -0.49
CA ASN A 122 -22.55 -5.95 0.27
C ASN A 122 -23.20 -7.24 0.81
N SER A 123 -22.39 -8.23 1.20
CA SER A 123 -22.90 -9.40 1.91
C SER A 123 -23.48 -8.98 3.27
N PRO A 124 -24.56 -9.62 3.77
CA PRO A 124 -25.14 -9.26 5.07
C PRO A 124 -24.19 -9.39 6.27
N HIS A 125 -23.07 -10.11 6.10
CA HIS A 125 -22.06 -10.35 7.14
C HIS A 125 -20.79 -9.52 6.90
N GLU A 126 -20.83 -8.61 5.93
CA GLU A 126 -19.75 -7.70 5.59
C GLU A 126 -20.13 -6.27 6.02
N PRO A 127 -19.19 -5.46 6.55
CA PRO A 127 -19.45 -4.05 6.73
C PRO A 127 -19.86 -3.43 5.39
N THR A 128 -20.83 -2.51 5.38
CA THR A 128 -21.22 -1.85 4.13
C THR A 128 -20.16 -0.85 3.71
N LEU A 129 -19.97 -0.63 2.41
CA LEU A 129 -19.06 0.41 1.88
C LEU A 129 -19.31 1.79 2.51
N ALA A 130 -20.58 2.16 2.69
CA ALA A 130 -20.96 3.43 3.29
C ALA A 130 -20.64 3.54 4.80
N ALA A 131 -20.43 2.42 5.49
CA ALA A 131 -20.02 2.39 6.89
C ALA A 131 -18.50 2.46 7.00
N GLU A 132 -17.77 1.68 6.19
CA GLU A 132 -16.30 1.73 6.11
C GLU A 132 -15.82 3.13 5.72
N LEU A 133 -16.38 3.70 4.65
CA LEU A 133 -16.01 5.04 4.20
C LEU A 133 -16.29 6.11 5.26
N ARG A 134 -17.37 5.97 6.05
CA ARG A 134 -17.66 6.91 7.14
C ARG A 134 -16.65 6.81 8.26
N ALA A 135 -16.24 5.59 8.63
CA ALA A 135 -15.22 5.38 9.64
C ALA A 135 -13.87 5.93 9.17
N GLU A 136 -13.52 5.69 7.91
CA GLU A 136 -12.30 6.21 7.27
C GLU A 136 -12.29 7.74 7.20
N MET A 137 -13.33 8.38 6.66
CA MET A 137 -13.43 9.84 6.59
C MET A 137 -13.44 10.53 7.98
N ALA A 138 -13.87 9.83 9.03
CA ALA A 138 -13.91 10.36 10.39
C ALA A 138 -12.60 10.18 11.16
N SER A 139 -11.68 9.33 10.68
CA SER A 139 -10.46 8.96 11.39
C SER A 139 -9.16 9.21 10.62
N ALA A 140 -9.23 9.44 9.31
CA ALA A 140 -8.08 9.73 8.46
C ALA A 140 -7.81 11.24 8.34
N ASP A 141 -6.52 11.61 8.29
CA ASP A 141 -6.08 12.98 8.01
C ASP A 141 -6.34 13.39 6.54
N HIS A 142 -6.31 12.42 5.62
CA HIS A 142 -6.56 12.62 4.20
C HIS A 142 -7.24 11.39 3.58
N VAL A 143 -8.15 11.60 2.63
CA VAL A 143 -8.79 10.54 1.85
C VAL A 143 -8.79 10.94 0.38
N ASP A 144 -8.08 10.18 -0.44
CA ASP A 144 -8.12 10.25 -1.90
C ASP A 144 -8.99 9.14 -2.46
N GLY A 145 -9.80 9.45 -3.48
CA GLY A 145 -10.67 8.46 -4.09
C GLY A 145 -10.97 8.77 -5.55
N TYR A 146 -10.96 7.73 -6.38
CA TYR A 146 -11.46 7.79 -7.75
C TYR A 146 -12.83 7.11 -7.82
N VAL A 147 -13.81 7.79 -8.41
CA VAL A 147 -15.13 7.23 -8.69
C VAL A 147 -15.42 7.38 -10.17
N ASN A 148 -15.75 6.27 -10.83
CA ASN A 148 -16.17 6.31 -12.23
C ASN A 148 -17.56 6.97 -12.35
N SER A 149 -17.71 7.86 -13.32
CA SER A 149 -18.93 8.65 -13.61
C SER A 149 -20.19 7.82 -13.90
N ASN A 150 -20.07 6.52 -14.22
CA ASN A 150 -21.20 5.60 -14.39
C ASN A 150 -21.73 4.98 -13.09
N TRP A 151 -21.29 5.44 -11.91
CA TRP A 151 -21.81 4.96 -10.64
C TRP A 151 -23.30 5.34 -10.47
N PRO A 152 -24.21 4.38 -10.20
CA PRO A 152 -25.60 4.72 -9.95
C PRO A 152 -25.69 5.63 -8.73
N ARG A 153 -26.47 6.71 -8.83
CA ARG A 153 -26.74 7.60 -7.69
C ARG A 153 -27.24 6.74 -6.52
N LEU A 154 -26.40 6.55 -5.50
CA LEU A 154 -26.82 5.93 -4.25
C LEU A 154 -27.98 6.77 -3.72
N GLY A 155 -29.16 6.15 -3.64
CA GLY A 155 -30.38 6.84 -3.24
C GLY A 155 -30.17 7.60 -1.92
N GLY A 156 -30.46 8.90 -1.96
CA GLY A 156 -30.79 9.71 -0.79
C GLY A 156 -29.66 10.20 0.12
N SER A 157 -28.44 9.65 0.07
CA SER A 157 -27.39 10.02 1.03
C SER A 157 -26.39 11.00 0.40
N LYS A 158 -26.47 12.27 0.82
CA LYS A 158 -25.41 13.26 0.54
C LYS A 158 -24.08 12.71 1.04
N TRP A 159 -23.05 12.80 0.20
CA TRP A 159 -21.66 12.51 0.59
C TRP A 159 -21.33 13.28 1.90
N PRO A 160 -20.67 12.65 2.89
CA PRO A 160 -20.17 13.37 4.05
C PRO A 160 -19.23 14.47 3.53
N ARG A 161 -19.53 15.73 3.85
CA ARG A 161 -18.63 16.82 3.47
C ARG A 161 -17.43 16.77 4.41
N PRO A 162 -16.18 16.77 3.89
CA PRO A 162 -15.01 16.83 4.74
C PRO A 162 -15.09 18.06 5.65
N GLY A 163 -14.86 17.85 6.94
CA GLY A 163 -14.63 18.92 7.89
C GLY A 163 -13.31 19.60 7.55
N LYS A 164 -13.39 20.69 6.77
CA LYS A 164 -12.31 21.64 6.41
C LYS A 164 -10.97 21.02 5.93
N ALA A 165 -10.72 21.27 4.64
CA ALA A 165 -9.50 21.10 3.85
C ALA A 165 -9.41 19.78 3.07
N GLY A 166 -9.45 19.89 1.74
CA GLY A 166 -9.42 18.79 0.79
C GLY A 166 -10.25 19.16 -0.44
N VAL A 167 -9.63 19.87 -1.39
CA VAL A 167 -10.23 20.29 -2.65
C VAL A 167 -10.25 19.09 -3.58
N ALA A 168 -11.44 18.62 -3.99
CA ALA A 168 -11.55 17.74 -5.13
C ALA A 168 -11.16 18.54 -6.39
N VAL A 169 -10.06 18.16 -7.04
CA VAL A 169 -9.64 18.76 -8.31
C VAL A 169 -10.22 17.93 -9.45
N PRO A 170 -11.18 18.45 -10.26
CA PRO A 170 -11.53 17.85 -11.53
C PRO A 170 -10.42 18.17 -12.54
N ILE A 171 -9.97 17.17 -13.28
CA ILE A 171 -9.14 17.35 -14.47
C ILE A 171 -10.06 17.08 -15.67
N GLU A 172 -10.20 18.06 -16.56
CA GLU A 172 -10.84 17.91 -17.88
C GLU A 172 -10.01 17.02 -18.80
#